data_AF-A0A6B1END2-F1
#
_entry.id   AF-A0A6B1END2-F1
#
_cell.length_a   1.000
_cell.length_b   1.000
_cell.length_c   1.000
_cell.angle_alpha   90.00
_cell.angle_beta   90.00
_cell.angle_gamma   90.00
#
_symmetry.space_group_name_H-M   'P 1'
#
loop_
_entity.id
_entity.type
_entity.pdbx_description
1 polymer ?
#
loop_
_entity_poly.entity_id
_entity_poly.type
_entity_poly.pdbx_seq_one_letter_code
_entity_poly.pdbx_strand_id
1 'polypeptide(L)'
;MRKRLVSDLEDQGFTFAADQVIPPTYTDKSCIRNMYLAERQRFIAEKEQLLHRLERRALPYFAKGSEVTPASVHPRIELVKSRLQSDIFRYACLLWSIPVSSGYGRRMRFLIFDEANEKLIGVLGLADPVYCLAVRDSWIGWGNDDKRRRLWHVMDAYVLGAVLPYNFLLGGKLVAMLATSNEVRECFVDRYEGRPSGILKLVRDPHLVLLTTTSAMGRSSMLNRLKRNGEPIWASLGMTLGWGHFHLGNGQFEAIADFMRQESPEVFSSYKYGGGPSWKLRVIRSCLRELEIPATALQHGIKREVFAAPLCTNWKGFLREGKESPEFFDRSVGDLMSFFRERWLLPRAHRDSRYKDVVHRDILRQVRAKT
;
A
#
# COMPACT_ATOMS: atom_id res chain seq x y z
N MET A 1 -31.23 -7.42 10.97
CA MET A 1 -29.86 -7.35 10.44
C MET A 1 -29.48 -8.53 9.54
N ARG A 2 -29.56 -9.80 9.99
CA ARG A 2 -29.16 -10.99 9.19
C ARG A 2 -29.66 -11.00 7.75
N LYS A 3 -30.97 -10.85 7.51
CA LYS A 3 -31.56 -10.81 6.15
C LYS A 3 -30.88 -9.81 5.22
N ARG A 4 -30.56 -8.62 5.74
CA ARG A 4 -29.87 -7.57 4.99
C ARG A 4 -28.44 -7.99 4.61
N LEU A 5 -27.65 -8.51 5.56
CA LEU A 5 -26.30 -8.97 5.27
C LEU A 5 -26.27 -10.12 4.26
N VAL A 6 -27.20 -11.06 4.38
CA VAL A 6 -27.32 -12.18 3.44
C VAL A 6 -27.66 -11.67 2.04
N SER A 7 -28.71 -10.84 1.91
CA SER A 7 -29.09 -10.23 0.62
C SER A 7 -27.94 -9.45 -0.01
N ASP A 8 -27.27 -8.58 0.76
CA ASP A 8 -26.15 -7.78 0.26
C ASP A 8 -24.97 -8.66 -0.19
N LEU A 9 -24.72 -9.80 0.45
CA LEU A 9 -23.67 -10.76 0.07
C LEU A 9 -24.07 -11.55 -1.18
N GLU A 10 -25.33 -11.98 -1.28
CA GLU A 10 -25.88 -12.64 -2.48
C GLU A 10 -25.86 -11.72 -3.70
N ASP A 11 -26.20 -10.45 -3.54
CA ASP A 11 -26.11 -9.41 -4.59
C ASP A 11 -24.67 -9.19 -5.07
N GLN A 12 -23.70 -9.45 -4.20
CA GLN A 12 -22.27 -9.43 -4.54
C GLN A 12 -21.77 -10.76 -5.14
N GLY A 13 -22.63 -11.77 -5.28
CA GLY A 13 -22.32 -13.07 -5.85
C GLY A 13 -21.75 -14.09 -4.86
N PHE A 14 -21.87 -13.85 -3.54
CA PHE A 14 -21.56 -14.88 -2.55
C PHE A 14 -22.66 -15.94 -2.53
N THR A 15 -22.29 -17.17 -2.19
CA THR A 15 -23.23 -18.28 -2.01
C THR A 15 -23.13 -18.84 -0.60
N PHE A 16 -24.25 -19.27 -0.05
CA PHE A 16 -24.33 -19.81 1.31
C PHE A 16 -24.46 -21.34 1.26
N ALA A 17 -23.54 -22.01 1.95
CA ALA A 17 -23.61 -23.44 2.25
C ALA A 17 -23.80 -23.64 3.77
N ALA A 18 -24.01 -24.88 4.21
CA ALA A 18 -24.38 -25.20 5.59
C ALA A 18 -23.41 -24.62 6.65
N ASP A 19 -22.11 -24.60 6.37
CA ASP A 19 -21.05 -24.19 7.30
C ASP A 19 -20.15 -23.08 6.75
N GLN A 20 -20.42 -22.56 5.55
CA GLN A 20 -19.55 -21.58 4.90
C GLN A 20 -20.29 -20.62 3.99
N VAL A 21 -19.75 -19.40 3.89
CA VAL A 21 -20.08 -18.42 2.85
C VAL A 21 -18.95 -18.44 1.82
N ILE A 22 -19.29 -18.71 0.56
CA ILE A 22 -18.33 -18.91 -0.53
C ILE A 22 -18.29 -17.64 -1.39
N PRO A 23 -17.12 -17.01 -1.59
CA PRO A 23 -17.01 -15.82 -2.44
C PRO A 23 -17.17 -16.12 -3.93
N PRO A 24 -17.56 -15.13 -4.73
CA PRO A 24 -17.54 -15.26 -6.18
C PRO A 24 -16.12 -15.47 -6.72
N THR A 25 -16.02 -16.09 -7.88
CA THR A 25 -14.75 -16.23 -8.60
C THR A 25 -14.52 -15.01 -9.49
N TYR A 26 -13.42 -14.30 -9.26
CA TYR A 26 -13.04 -13.15 -10.09
C TYR A 26 -12.13 -13.60 -11.23
N THR A 27 -12.63 -13.54 -12.46
CA THR A 27 -11.90 -13.91 -13.67
C THR A 27 -11.16 -12.73 -14.30
N ASP A 28 -11.57 -11.49 -14.04
CA ASP A 28 -10.93 -10.27 -14.55
C ASP A 28 -10.66 -9.20 -13.47
N LYS A 29 -9.59 -8.43 -13.66
CA LYS A 29 -9.23 -7.25 -12.86
C LYS A 29 -10.27 -6.14 -12.95
N SER A 30 -11.09 -6.08 -14.01
CA SER A 30 -12.18 -5.12 -14.13
C SER A 30 -13.23 -5.32 -13.03
N CYS A 31 -13.62 -6.56 -12.73
CA CYS A 31 -14.56 -6.89 -11.64
C CYS A 31 -14.06 -6.36 -10.29
N ILE A 32 -12.76 -6.58 -10.00
CA ILE A 32 -12.12 -6.06 -8.78
C ILE A 32 -12.16 -4.53 -8.74
N ARG A 33 -11.93 -3.84 -9.86
CA ARG A 33 -12.01 -2.37 -9.92
C ARG A 33 -13.43 -1.86 -9.67
N ASN A 34 -14.44 -2.54 -10.22
CA ASN A 34 -15.83 -2.15 -10.07
C ASN A 34 -16.30 -2.24 -8.62
N MET A 35 -15.81 -3.22 -7.85
CA MET A 35 -16.12 -3.31 -6.41
C MET A 35 -15.66 -2.07 -5.63
N TYR A 36 -14.48 -1.52 -5.97
CA TYR A 36 -13.96 -0.30 -5.34
C TYR A 36 -14.54 0.99 -5.93
N LEU A 37 -15.21 0.92 -7.09
CA LEU A 37 -15.71 2.09 -7.80
C LEU A 37 -16.75 2.84 -6.97
N ALA A 38 -17.74 2.15 -6.42
CA ALA A 38 -18.81 2.75 -5.62
C ALA A 38 -18.27 3.44 -4.36
N GLU A 39 -17.35 2.79 -3.63
CA GLU A 39 -16.70 3.36 -2.44
C GLU A 39 -15.92 4.62 -2.80
N ARG A 40 -15.22 4.58 -3.94
CA ARG A 40 -14.42 5.70 -4.43
C ARG A 40 -15.29 6.87 -4.91
N GLN A 41 -16.37 6.61 -5.64
CA GLN A 41 -17.32 7.64 -6.10
C GLN A 41 -17.89 8.40 -4.91
N ARG A 42 -18.34 7.68 -3.87
CA ARG A 42 -18.80 8.31 -2.62
C ARG A 42 -17.70 9.11 -1.93
N PHE A 43 -16.49 8.54 -1.82
CA PHE A 43 -15.36 9.26 -1.24
C PHE A 43 -15.05 10.56 -1.97
N ILE A 44 -15.13 10.57 -3.31
CA ILE A 44 -14.90 11.77 -4.12
C ILE A 44 -16.03 12.78 -3.90
N ALA A 45 -17.29 12.34 -3.96
CA ALA A 45 -18.47 13.20 -3.78
C ALA A 45 -18.50 13.86 -2.39
N GLU A 46 -18.28 13.09 -1.31
CA GLU A 46 -18.26 13.61 0.06
C GLU A 46 -17.08 14.57 0.34
N LYS A 47 -16.03 14.52 -0.48
CA LYS A 47 -14.79 15.27 -0.27
C LYS A 47 -14.53 16.31 -1.35
N GLU A 48 -15.52 16.67 -2.17
CA GLU A 48 -15.35 17.58 -3.31
C GLU A 48 -14.62 18.89 -2.95
N GLN A 49 -15.05 19.57 -1.89
CA GLN A 49 -14.40 20.80 -1.42
C GLN A 49 -12.94 20.58 -0.96
N LEU A 50 -12.65 19.42 -0.36
CA LEU A 50 -11.28 19.05 0.00
C LEU A 50 -10.46 18.77 -1.26
N LEU A 51 -11.04 18.11 -2.26
CA LEU A 51 -10.39 17.80 -3.52
C LEU A 51 -9.99 19.06 -4.28
N HIS A 52 -10.89 20.04 -4.40
CA HIS A 52 -10.56 21.32 -5.03
C HIS A 52 -9.40 22.03 -4.34
N ARG A 53 -9.37 22.01 -3.00
CA ARG A 53 -8.25 22.60 -2.23
C ARG A 53 -6.94 21.85 -2.43
N LEU A 54 -6.98 20.51 -2.44
CA LEU A 54 -5.79 19.68 -2.68
C LEU A 54 -5.27 19.88 -4.10
N GLU A 55 -6.16 19.84 -5.09
CA GLU A 55 -5.87 20.04 -6.51
C GLU A 55 -5.14 21.36 -6.74
N ARG A 56 -5.68 22.48 -6.23
CA ARG A 56 -5.06 23.80 -6.36
C ARG A 56 -3.63 23.89 -5.82
N ARG A 57 -3.33 23.15 -4.73
CA ARG A 57 -2.01 23.17 -4.09
C ARG A 57 -1.04 22.16 -4.69
N ALA A 58 -1.54 21.02 -5.14
CA ALA A 58 -0.73 19.88 -5.55
C ALA A 58 -0.44 19.89 -7.06
N LEU A 59 -1.40 20.28 -7.90
CA LEU A 59 -1.28 20.21 -9.37
C LEU A 59 -0.03 20.91 -9.95
N PRO A 60 0.46 22.05 -9.41
CA PRO A 60 1.70 22.68 -9.89
C PRO A 60 2.94 21.79 -9.82
N TYR A 61 2.93 20.78 -8.94
CA TYR A 61 4.02 19.82 -8.76
C TYR A 61 3.92 18.63 -9.72
N PHE A 62 2.90 18.53 -10.57
CA PHE A 62 2.81 17.50 -11.58
C PHE A 62 3.32 18.03 -12.91
N ALA A 63 4.16 17.24 -13.58
CA ALA A 63 4.70 17.62 -14.88
C ALA A 63 3.64 17.53 -15.98
N LYS A 64 3.75 18.44 -16.95
CA LYS A 64 3.30 18.20 -18.31
C LYS A 64 4.35 17.35 -19.03
N GLY A 65 3.94 16.65 -20.07
CA GLY A 65 4.84 15.82 -20.88
C GLY A 65 6.00 16.61 -21.48
N SER A 66 5.74 17.86 -21.87
CA SER A 66 6.74 18.78 -22.42
C SER A 66 7.82 19.21 -21.42
N GLU A 67 7.61 19.04 -20.12
CA GLU A 67 8.57 19.40 -19.06
C GLU A 67 9.52 18.22 -18.73
N VAL A 68 9.32 17.05 -19.33
CA VAL A 68 10.09 15.84 -19.02
C VAL A 68 11.10 15.53 -20.12
N THR A 69 12.38 15.64 -19.77
CA THR A 69 13.49 15.17 -20.58
C THR A 69 14.03 13.86 -20.00
N PRO A 70 13.74 12.68 -20.59
CA PRO A 70 14.08 11.38 -20.01
C PRO A 70 15.56 11.19 -19.66
N ALA A 71 16.47 11.74 -20.46
CA ALA A 71 17.91 11.65 -20.21
C ALA A 71 18.39 12.49 -19.02
N SER A 72 17.62 13.51 -18.64
CA SER A 72 17.95 14.42 -17.54
C SER A 72 17.31 14.01 -16.21
N VAL A 73 16.34 13.09 -16.22
CA VAL A 73 15.61 12.69 -15.00
C VAL A 73 16.59 12.29 -13.89
N HIS A 74 16.49 13.00 -12.76
CA HIS A 74 17.32 12.78 -11.59
C HIS A 74 16.44 12.79 -10.33
N PRO A 75 16.12 11.62 -9.75
CA PRO A 75 15.19 11.54 -8.65
C PRO A 75 15.81 12.06 -7.34
N ARG A 76 15.02 12.82 -6.57
CA ARG A 76 15.30 13.21 -5.20
C ARG A 76 14.19 12.72 -4.27
N ILE A 77 14.58 12.04 -3.19
CA ILE A 77 13.64 11.51 -2.20
C ILE A 77 13.47 12.53 -1.07
N GLU A 78 12.23 12.96 -0.84
CA GLU A 78 11.89 13.83 0.28
C GLU A 78 10.94 13.12 1.26
N LEU A 79 11.33 13.04 2.53
CA LEU A 79 10.40 12.70 3.60
C LEU A 79 9.37 13.82 3.77
N VAL A 80 8.08 13.47 3.73
CA VAL A 80 6.97 14.41 3.96
C VAL A 80 7.02 14.93 5.40
N LYS A 81 7.30 16.23 5.53
CA LYS A 81 7.41 16.96 6.80
C LYS A 81 6.43 18.15 6.87
N SER A 82 6.01 18.70 5.72
CA SER A 82 5.13 19.87 5.67
C SER A 82 3.68 19.55 5.28
N ARG A 83 2.77 20.49 5.57
CA ARG A 83 1.37 20.40 5.13
C ARG A 83 1.24 20.35 3.60
N LEU A 84 2.07 21.11 2.88
CA LEU A 84 2.05 21.12 1.41
C LEU A 84 2.49 19.77 0.84
N GLN A 85 3.59 19.20 1.34
CA GLN A 85 4.03 17.86 0.94
C GLN A 85 2.99 16.78 1.26
N SER A 86 2.30 16.91 2.40
CA SER A 86 1.18 16.03 2.76
C SER A 86 0.02 16.16 1.77
N ASP A 87 -0.33 17.38 1.35
CA ASP A 87 -1.37 17.63 0.36
C ASP A 87 -0.99 17.06 -1.01
N ILE A 88 0.27 17.22 -1.45
CA ILE A 88 0.81 16.62 -2.68
C ILE A 88 0.70 15.09 -2.62
N PHE A 89 1.19 14.48 -1.53
CA PHE A 89 1.13 13.02 -1.34
C PHE A 89 -0.30 12.50 -1.39
N ARG A 90 -1.22 13.18 -0.68
CA ARG A 90 -2.64 12.79 -0.64
C ARG A 90 -3.31 12.94 -1.99
N TYR A 91 -3.01 14.00 -2.74
CA TYR A 91 -3.56 14.20 -4.07
C TYR A 91 -3.02 13.15 -5.06
N ALA A 92 -1.72 12.86 -5.03
CA ALA A 92 -1.13 11.78 -5.82
C ALA A 92 -1.81 10.43 -5.53
N CYS A 93 -2.11 10.13 -4.26
CA CYS A 93 -2.83 8.92 -3.84
C CYS A 93 -4.17 8.71 -4.55
N LEU A 94 -4.82 9.79 -4.99
CA LEU A 94 -6.09 9.70 -5.71
C LEU A 94 -5.92 9.16 -7.13
N LEU A 95 -4.73 9.14 -7.70
CA LEU A 95 -4.51 8.65 -9.07
C LEU A 95 -4.61 7.11 -9.18
N TRP A 96 -4.41 6.36 -8.09
CA TRP A 96 -4.54 4.90 -8.07
C TRP A 96 -5.99 4.46 -7.90
N SER A 97 -6.38 3.33 -8.51
CA SER A 97 -7.78 2.86 -8.48
C SER A 97 -8.25 2.36 -7.12
N ILE A 98 -7.35 1.80 -6.31
CA ILE A 98 -7.68 1.30 -4.97
C ILE A 98 -7.40 2.42 -3.95
N PRO A 99 -8.38 2.79 -3.10
CA PRO A 99 -8.19 3.78 -2.06
C PRO A 99 -7.05 3.41 -1.11
N VAL A 100 -6.28 4.41 -0.73
CA VAL A 100 -5.14 4.25 0.18
C VAL A 100 -5.59 4.50 1.61
N SER A 101 -5.48 3.49 2.47
CA SER A 101 -5.85 3.62 3.88
C SER A 101 -4.98 4.64 4.62
N SER A 102 -5.62 5.45 5.47
CA SER A 102 -4.94 6.34 6.41
C SER A 102 -4.09 5.59 7.44
N GLY A 103 -4.50 4.34 7.77
CA GLY A 103 -3.86 3.41 8.70
C GLY A 103 -3.42 3.98 10.05
N TYR A 104 -2.78 3.15 10.86
CA TYR A 104 -2.21 3.54 12.15
C TYR A 104 -0.83 2.91 12.32
N GLY A 105 -0.08 3.31 13.35
CA GLY A 105 1.28 2.82 13.57
C GLY A 105 2.35 3.72 12.99
N ARG A 106 3.54 3.15 12.86
CA ARG A 106 4.66 3.77 12.14
C ARG A 106 4.24 4.06 10.72
N ARG A 107 4.47 5.30 10.29
CA ARG A 107 4.22 5.73 8.92
C ARG A 107 5.29 6.69 8.46
N MET A 108 5.73 6.47 7.24
CA MET A 108 6.61 7.35 6.50
C MET A 108 6.00 7.56 5.13
N ARG A 109 6.07 8.80 4.66
CA ARG A 109 5.57 9.20 3.35
C ARG A 109 6.69 9.93 2.67
N PHE A 110 6.96 9.55 1.44
CA PHE A 110 8.00 10.13 0.63
C PHE A 110 7.42 10.65 -0.67
N LEU A 111 7.90 11.81 -1.07
CA LEU A 111 7.73 12.35 -2.41
C LEU A 111 9.03 12.10 -3.17
N ILE A 112 8.91 11.62 -4.40
CA ILE A 112 10.06 11.46 -5.29
C ILE A 112 9.91 12.53 -6.36
N PHE A 113 10.74 13.58 -6.29
CA PHE A 113 10.79 14.66 -7.27
C PHE A 113 11.86 14.39 -8.32
N ASP A 114 11.69 14.92 -9.52
CA ASP A 114 12.75 15.03 -10.52
C ASP A 114 13.43 16.40 -10.34
N GLU A 115 14.70 16.42 -9.99
CA GLU A 115 15.49 17.65 -9.83
C GLU A 115 15.62 18.43 -11.14
N ALA A 116 15.49 17.76 -12.29
CA ALA A 116 15.63 18.43 -13.58
C ALA A 116 14.48 19.41 -13.88
N ASN A 117 13.31 19.23 -13.26
CA ASN A 117 12.12 20.07 -13.51
C ASN A 117 11.30 20.39 -12.25
N GLU A 118 11.74 19.94 -11.08
CA GLU A 118 11.06 20.08 -9.79
C GLU A 118 9.64 19.51 -9.76
N LYS A 119 9.37 18.48 -10.58
CA LYS A 119 8.06 17.81 -10.65
C LYS A 119 8.07 16.43 -10.03
N LEU A 120 6.92 16.02 -9.52
CA LEU A 120 6.71 14.75 -8.85
C LEU A 120 6.82 13.59 -9.85
N ILE A 121 7.78 12.70 -9.63
CA ILE A 121 7.89 11.40 -10.30
C ILE A 121 6.86 10.43 -9.73
N GLY A 122 6.76 10.37 -8.41
CA GLY A 122 5.93 9.40 -7.71
C GLY A 122 5.94 9.55 -6.20
N VAL A 123 5.27 8.62 -5.53
CA VAL A 123 5.20 8.62 -4.07
C VAL A 123 5.44 7.22 -3.52
N LEU A 124 6.02 7.18 -2.31
CA LEU A 124 6.25 5.97 -1.54
C LEU A 124 5.66 6.15 -0.14
N GLY A 125 4.79 5.24 0.26
CA GLY A 125 4.25 5.18 1.60
C GLY A 125 4.70 3.91 2.30
N LEU A 126 5.40 4.03 3.43
CA LEU A 126 5.72 2.91 4.33
C LEU A 126 4.83 2.97 5.57
N ALA A 127 4.29 1.83 5.99
CA ALA A 127 3.49 1.70 7.21
C ALA A 127 3.87 0.44 8.00
N ASP A 128 3.44 0.38 9.25
CA ASP A 128 3.57 -0.85 10.03
C ASP A 128 2.98 -2.03 9.24
N PRO A 129 3.70 -3.16 9.20
CA PRO A 129 3.34 -4.25 8.32
C PRO A 129 2.10 -4.98 8.83
N VAL A 130 1.37 -5.64 7.92
CA VAL A 130 0.25 -6.50 8.31
C VAL A 130 0.76 -7.56 9.30
N TYR A 131 0.20 -7.56 10.51
CA TYR A 131 0.69 -8.38 11.60
C TYR A 131 0.65 -9.89 11.28
N CYS A 132 -0.48 -10.36 10.74
CA CYS A 132 -0.64 -11.75 10.29
C CYS A 132 -0.61 -11.81 8.76
N LEU A 133 0.56 -12.05 8.18
CA LEU A 133 0.73 -12.27 6.75
C LEU A 133 1.40 -13.63 6.55
N ALA A 134 0.59 -14.68 6.54
CA ALA A 134 1.05 -16.07 6.56
C ALA A 134 2.12 -16.36 5.51
N VAL A 135 1.96 -15.86 4.28
CA VAL A 135 2.93 -16.05 3.19
C VAL A 135 4.32 -15.50 3.55
N ARG A 136 4.39 -14.29 4.12
CA ARG A 136 5.65 -13.70 4.61
C ARG A 136 6.17 -14.50 5.80
N ASP A 137 5.30 -14.78 6.76
CA ASP A 137 5.68 -15.43 8.01
C ASP A 137 6.28 -16.82 7.76
N SER A 138 5.68 -17.62 6.87
CA SER A 138 6.22 -18.92 6.42
C SER A 138 7.53 -18.78 5.66
N TRP A 139 7.65 -17.77 4.78
CA TRP A 139 8.88 -17.54 4.02
C TRP A 139 10.07 -17.15 4.92
N ILE A 140 9.81 -16.31 5.93
CA ILE A 140 10.80 -15.98 6.94
C ILE A 140 11.01 -17.16 7.89
N GLY A 141 9.99 -17.98 8.18
CA GLY A 141 10.05 -19.05 9.19
C GLY A 141 9.69 -18.57 10.59
N TRP A 142 8.72 -17.66 10.69
CA TRP A 142 8.27 -17.06 11.95
C TRP A 142 7.06 -17.77 12.56
N GLY A 143 7.16 -18.00 13.88
CA GLY A 143 6.01 -18.26 14.75
C GLY A 143 5.37 -16.98 15.29
N ASN A 144 4.43 -17.11 16.22
CA ASN A 144 3.73 -15.96 16.82
C ASN A 144 4.66 -15.08 17.67
N ASP A 145 5.58 -15.67 18.42
CA ASP A 145 6.50 -14.92 19.28
C ASP A 145 7.58 -14.18 18.48
N ASP A 146 8.06 -14.79 17.39
CA ASP A 146 9.02 -14.13 16.48
C ASP A 146 8.44 -12.84 15.91
N LYS A 147 7.19 -12.89 15.43
CA LYS A 147 6.49 -11.71 14.88
C LYS A 147 6.36 -10.61 15.93
N ARG A 148 5.98 -10.94 17.17
CA ARG A 148 5.86 -9.93 18.24
C ARG A 148 7.17 -9.17 18.46
N ARG A 149 8.30 -9.85 18.34
CA ARG A 149 9.62 -9.29 18.61
C ARG A 149 10.21 -8.57 17.39
N ARG A 150 10.22 -9.22 16.22
CA ARG A 150 11.06 -8.83 15.09
C ARG A 150 10.33 -8.14 13.93
N LEU A 151 9.00 -8.10 13.96
CA LEU A 151 8.21 -7.36 12.95
C LEU A 151 8.52 -5.85 12.93
N TRP A 152 9.13 -5.32 14.00
CA TRP A 152 9.67 -3.97 14.04
C TRP A 152 10.69 -3.66 12.94
N HIS A 153 11.46 -4.64 12.51
CA HIS A 153 12.47 -4.45 11.47
C HIS A 153 11.90 -4.53 10.04
N VAL A 154 10.57 -4.57 9.93
CA VAL A 154 9.82 -4.70 8.69
C VAL A 154 8.86 -3.54 8.53
N MET A 155 8.70 -3.03 7.30
CA MET A 155 7.63 -2.10 6.94
C MET A 155 6.92 -2.53 5.66
N ASP A 156 5.63 -2.23 5.56
CA ASP A 156 4.87 -2.44 4.33
C ASP A 156 4.84 -1.18 3.48
N ALA A 157 5.28 -1.30 2.23
CA ALA A 157 5.05 -0.30 1.20
C ALA A 157 3.57 -0.36 0.77
N TYR A 158 2.72 0.42 1.46
CA TYR A 158 1.28 0.45 1.23
C TYR A 158 0.89 1.31 0.01
N VAL A 159 1.78 2.21 -0.41
CA VAL A 159 1.70 2.91 -1.71
C VAL A 159 3.08 2.92 -2.32
N LEU A 160 3.15 2.55 -3.59
CA LEU A 160 4.35 2.57 -4.39
C LEU A 160 3.91 2.78 -5.83
N GLY A 161 4.19 3.96 -6.38
CA GLY A 161 3.94 4.20 -7.80
C GLY A 161 4.35 5.58 -8.28
N ALA A 162 4.42 5.69 -9.61
CA ALA A 162 4.63 6.95 -10.30
C ALA A 162 3.33 7.59 -10.77
N VAL A 163 3.37 8.91 -10.91
CA VAL A 163 2.28 9.74 -11.42
C VAL A 163 2.48 10.02 -12.92
N LEU A 164 1.47 10.60 -13.57
CA LEU A 164 1.62 11.11 -14.94
C LEU A 164 2.66 12.26 -14.97
N PRO A 165 3.51 12.35 -16.00
CA PRO A 165 3.66 11.43 -17.14
C PRO A 165 4.66 10.29 -16.90
N TYR A 166 5.38 10.29 -15.76
CA TYR A 166 6.43 9.33 -15.43
C TYR A 166 5.96 7.88 -15.38
N ASN A 167 4.69 7.62 -15.11
CA ASN A 167 4.12 6.26 -15.18
C ASN A 167 4.22 5.63 -16.58
N PHE A 168 4.10 6.41 -17.67
CA PHE A 168 4.31 5.93 -19.04
C PHE A 168 5.77 5.58 -19.30
N LEU A 169 6.68 6.25 -18.60
CA LEU A 169 8.12 6.02 -18.58
C LEU A 169 8.57 4.94 -17.57
N LEU A 170 7.65 4.09 -17.09
CA LEU A 170 7.92 3.04 -16.11
C LEU A 170 8.42 3.55 -14.75
N GLY A 171 8.15 4.81 -14.39
CA GLY A 171 8.57 5.41 -13.12
C GLY A 171 8.11 4.63 -11.88
N GLY A 172 7.05 3.82 -11.96
CA GLY A 172 6.65 2.93 -10.87
C GLY A 172 7.74 1.91 -10.49
N LYS A 173 8.51 1.44 -11.48
CA LYS A 173 9.69 0.59 -11.24
C LYS A 173 10.80 1.37 -10.54
N LEU A 174 11.04 2.62 -10.95
CA LEU A 174 12.01 3.49 -10.30
C LEU A 174 11.63 3.68 -8.82
N VAL A 175 10.37 4.05 -8.53
CA VAL A 175 9.89 4.19 -7.14
C VAL A 175 10.04 2.88 -6.36
N ALA A 176 9.83 1.71 -6.99
CA ALA A 176 10.05 0.41 -6.33
C ALA A 176 11.51 0.16 -5.99
N MET A 177 12.43 0.57 -6.85
CA MET A 177 13.86 0.47 -6.58
C MET A 177 14.29 1.44 -5.49
N LEU A 178 13.89 2.70 -5.61
CA LEU A 178 14.21 3.78 -4.67
C LEU A 178 13.71 3.48 -3.26
N ALA A 179 12.61 2.73 -3.11
CA ALA A 179 12.18 2.25 -1.81
C ALA A 179 13.24 1.42 -1.07
N THR A 180 14.19 0.81 -1.80
CA THR A 180 15.27 -0.02 -1.26
C THR A 180 16.60 0.72 -1.12
N SER A 181 16.60 2.06 -1.26
CA SER A 181 17.81 2.88 -1.23
C SER A 181 18.31 3.17 0.19
N ASN A 182 19.56 3.59 0.29
CA ASN A 182 20.18 4.02 1.54
C ASN A 182 19.40 5.17 2.19
N GLU A 183 18.97 6.15 1.40
CA GLU A 183 18.30 7.38 1.82
C GLU A 183 16.96 7.08 2.50
N VAL A 184 16.22 6.07 2.03
CA VAL A 184 14.97 5.62 2.69
C VAL A 184 15.27 4.96 4.03
N ARG A 185 16.34 4.15 4.10
CA ARG A 185 16.79 3.50 5.33
C ARG A 185 17.29 4.52 6.35
N GLU A 186 18.09 5.49 5.94
CA GLU A 186 18.58 6.60 6.77
C GLU A 186 17.41 7.42 7.32
N CYS A 187 16.44 7.79 6.49
CA CYS A 187 15.22 8.46 6.96
C CYS A 187 14.47 7.64 8.03
N PHE A 188 14.50 6.30 7.95
CA PHE A 188 13.87 5.43 8.93
C PHE A 188 14.66 5.45 10.25
N VAL A 189 16.00 5.37 10.18
CA VAL A 189 16.89 5.50 11.35
C VAL A 189 16.62 6.83 12.05
N ASP A 190 16.75 7.96 11.34
CA ASP A 190 16.52 9.31 11.89
C ASP A 190 15.15 9.47 12.57
N ARG A 191 14.14 8.76 12.05
CA ARG A 191 12.78 8.87 12.55
C ARG A 191 12.54 8.06 13.82
N TYR A 192 13.28 6.99 14.05
CA TYR A 192 12.99 6.02 15.11
C TYR A 192 14.13 5.79 16.12
N GLU A 193 15.35 6.21 15.80
CA GLU A 193 16.49 6.13 16.70
C GLU A 193 16.23 6.83 18.04
N GLY A 194 16.57 6.16 19.14
CA GLY A 194 16.41 6.68 20.50
C GLY A 194 14.96 6.91 20.95
N ARG A 195 13.95 6.61 20.11
CA ARG A 195 12.55 6.92 20.42
C ARG A 195 11.81 5.70 20.98
N PRO A 196 11.10 5.82 22.11
CA PRO A 196 10.32 4.70 22.65
C PRO A 196 9.10 4.40 21.78
N SER A 197 8.85 3.12 21.56
CA SER A 197 7.66 2.63 20.84
C SER A 197 6.36 3.05 21.54
N GLY A 198 5.33 3.38 20.76
CA GLY A 198 4.09 3.92 21.31
C GLY A 198 3.37 2.99 22.30
N ILE A 199 3.40 1.68 22.03
CA ILE A 199 2.68 0.64 22.79
C ILE A 199 3.54 0.08 23.92
N LEU A 200 4.71 -0.48 23.60
CA LEU A 200 5.56 -1.17 24.58
C LEU A 200 6.47 -0.22 25.37
N LYS A 201 6.56 1.06 24.96
CA LYS A 201 7.47 2.07 25.54
C LYS A 201 8.95 1.68 25.53
N LEU A 202 9.30 0.67 24.73
CA LEU A 202 10.68 0.22 24.52
C LEU A 202 11.35 1.03 23.43
N VAL A 203 12.58 1.46 23.67
CA VAL A 203 13.51 1.91 22.62
C VAL A 203 14.05 0.66 21.91
N ARG A 204 14.13 0.72 20.59
CA ARG A 204 14.56 -0.39 19.73
C ARG A 204 15.52 0.13 18.68
N ASP A 205 16.50 -0.69 18.32
CA ASP A 205 17.40 -0.35 17.23
C ASP A 205 16.62 -0.21 15.91
N PRO A 206 16.75 0.93 15.21
CA PRO A 206 15.91 1.24 14.07
C PRO A 206 16.46 0.62 12.79
N HIS A 207 16.75 -0.69 12.80
CA HIS A 207 17.18 -1.40 11.62
C HIS A 207 15.98 -1.72 10.71
N LEU A 208 15.87 -1.05 9.56
CA LEU A 208 14.92 -1.41 8.51
C LEU A 208 15.54 -2.49 7.62
N VAL A 209 15.13 -3.74 7.82
CA VAL A 209 15.78 -4.92 7.20
C VAL A 209 14.98 -5.46 6.02
N LEU A 210 13.66 -5.33 6.05
CA LEU A 210 12.78 -5.89 5.04
C LEU A 210 11.64 -4.93 4.72
N LEU A 211 11.39 -4.72 3.43
CA LEU A 211 10.13 -4.14 2.97
C LEU A 211 9.23 -5.23 2.43
N THR A 212 7.93 -5.13 2.69
CA THR A 212 6.94 -5.97 2.00
C THR A 212 5.88 -5.14 1.30
N THR A 213 5.22 -5.71 0.31
CA THR A 213 4.05 -5.07 -0.31
C THR A 213 3.10 -6.12 -0.85
N THR A 214 1.87 -5.72 -1.09
CA THR A 214 0.88 -6.58 -1.73
C THR A 214 0.37 -5.92 -3.00
N SER A 215 0.25 -6.71 -4.05
CA SER A 215 -0.30 -6.24 -5.31
C SER A 215 -1.77 -5.79 -5.16
N ALA A 216 -2.17 -4.78 -5.92
CA ALA A 216 -3.55 -4.30 -5.93
C ALA A 216 -4.56 -5.35 -6.48
N MET A 217 -4.21 -6.01 -7.59
CA MET A 217 -5.13 -6.83 -8.41
C MET A 217 -4.43 -8.11 -8.90
N GLY A 218 -3.91 -8.93 -7.97
CA GLY A 218 -3.14 -10.13 -8.29
C GLY A 218 -1.80 -9.80 -8.97
N ARG A 219 -1.33 -10.64 -9.90
CA ARG A 219 0.04 -10.58 -10.42
C ARG A 219 0.52 -9.18 -10.81
N SER A 220 1.67 -8.74 -10.29
CA SER A 220 2.25 -7.41 -10.56
C SER A 220 3.29 -7.46 -11.68
N SER A 221 2.97 -6.89 -12.86
CA SER A 221 3.94 -6.81 -13.97
C SER A 221 5.11 -5.85 -13.70
N MET A 222 4.92 -4.91 -12.77
CA MET A 222 5.93 -3.94 -12.35
C MET A 222 7.02 -4.61 -11.50
N LEU A 223 6.62 -5.30 -10.42
CA LEU A 223 7.55 -5.89 -9.45
C LEU A 223 8.19 -7.19 -9.95
N ASN A 224 7.41 -8.07 -10.61
CA ASN A 224 7.92 -9.36 -11.10
C ASN A 224 9.06 -9.24 -12.13
N ARG A 225 9.21 -8.08 -12.78
CA ARG A 225 10.24 -7.81 -13.79
C ARG A 225 11.35 -6.91 -13.27
N LEU A 226 11.36 -6.61 -11.97
CA LEU A 226 12.35 -5.74 -11.35
C LEU A 226 13.54 -6.58 -10.88
N LYS A 227 14.48 -6.80 -11.80
CA LYS A 227 15.70 -7.56 -11.55
C LYS A 227 16.94 -6.70 -11.74
N ARG A 228 17.95 -6.89 -10.90
CA ARG A 228 19.30 -6.33 -11.00
C ARG A 228 20.29 -7.49 -10.92
N ASN A 229 21.22 -7.58 -11.88
CA ASN A 229 22.19 -8.67 -11.97
C ASN A 229 21.56 -10.08 -11.96
N GLY A 230 20.38 -10.23 -12.57
CA GLY A 230 19.64 -11.51 -12.59
C GLY A 230 18.76 -11.77 -11.36
N GLU A 231 19.01 -11.07 -10.25
CA GLU A 231 18.29 -11.25 -8.99
C GLU A 231 17.09 -10.29 -8.86
N PRO A 232 15.97 -10.72 -8.26
CA PRO A 232 14.83 -9.86 -8.02
C PRO A 232 15.13 -8.85 -6.89
N ILE A 233 14.87 -7.57 -7.12
CA ILE A 233 14.87 -6.56 -6.05
C ILE A 233 13.65 -6.79 -5.12
N TRP A 234 12.51 -7.16 -5.71
CA TRP A 234 11.30 -7.57 -4.99
C TRP A 234 10.98 -9.03 -5.34
N ALA A 235 11.22 -9.93 -4.40
CA ALA A 235 10.92 -11.35 -4.54
C ALA A 235 9.41 -11.59 -4.36
N SER A 236 8.79 -12.32 -5.29
CA SER A 236 7.42 -12.81 -5.12
C SER A 236 7.41 -13.97 -4.12
N LEU A 237 6.54 -13.89 -3.12
CA LEU A 237 6.43 -14.88 -2.04
C LEU A 237 5.23 -15.81 -2.22
N GLY A 238 4.30 -15.48 -3.13
CA GLY A 238 3.04 -16.20 -3.32
C GLY A 238 1.81 -15.32 -3.15
N MET A 239 0.64 -15.93 -2.98
CA MET A 239 -0.66 -15.26 -2.99
C MET A 239 -1.32 -15.28 -1.61
N THR A 240 -1.99 -14.19 -1.24
CA THR A 240 -2.91 -14.18 -0.09
C THR A 240 -4.17 -14.99 -0.39
N LEU A 241 -4.90 -15.35 0.67
CA LEU A 241 -6.18 -16.07 0.57
C LEU A 241 -7.41 -15.15 0.40
N GLY A 242 -7.21 -13.83 0.36
CA GLY A 242 -8.29 -12.86 0.17
C GLY A 242 -9.23 -12.70 1.36
N TRP A 243 -8.68 -12.45 2.55
CA TRP A 243 -9.45 -12.13 3.75
C TRP A 243 -9.47 -10.62 4.03
N GLY A 244 -10.63 -10.09 4.39
CA GLY A 244 -10.82 -8.66 4.62
C GLY A 244 -12.26 -8.27 4.88
N HIS A 245 -12.54 -6.97 4.84
CA HIS A 245 -13.86 -6.41 5.10
C HIS A 245 -14.27 -5.30 4.14
N PHE A 246 -13.50 -5.06 3.06
CA PHE A 246 -13.80 -3.94 2.17
C PHE A 246 -15.11 -4.16 1.38
N HIS A 247 -15.49 -5.40 1.11
CA HIS A 247 -16.77 -5.77 0.48
C HIS A 247 -17.96 -5.53 1.41
N LEU A 248 -17.71 -5.34 2.70
CA LEU A 248 -18.69 -4.91 3.71
C LEU A 248 -18.67 -3.39 3.93
N GLY A 249 -18.26 -2.62 2.91
CA GLY A 249 -18.22 -1.16 2.91
C GLY A 249 -19.59 -0.51 2.61
N ASN A 250 -19.58 0.76 2.18
CA ASN A 250 -20.74 1.45 1.61
C ASN A 250 -22.00 1.57 2.50
N GLY A 251 -21.86 1.80 3.80
CA GLY A 251 -23.00 1.91 4.72
C GLY A 251 -23.37 0.59 5.40
N GLN A 252 -22.84 -0.54 4.91
CA GLN A 252 -23.08 -1.84 5.52
C GLN A 252 -22.33 -1.97 6.85
N PHE A 253 -21.08 -1.51 6.91
CA PHE A 253 -20.34 -1.44 8.16
C PHE A 253 -21.02 -0.55 9.21
N GLU A 254 -21.56 0.59 8.79
CA GLU A 254 -22.30 1.51 9.65
C GLU A 254 -23.55 0.82 10.22
N ALA A 255 -24.32 0.12 9.38
CA ALA A 255 -25.46 -0.69 9.84
C ALA A 255 -25.06 -1.83 10.79
N ILE A 256 -23.94 -2.51 10.53
CA ILE A 256 -23.36 -3.50 11.45
C ILE A 256 -23.02 -2.84 12.79
N ALA A 257 -22.37 -1.68 12.76
CA ALA A 257 -21.98 -0.98 13.97
C ALA A 257 -23.20 -0.52 14.78
N ASP A 258 -24.23 0.02 14.12
CA ASP A 258 -25.47 0.46 14.77
C ASP A 258 -26.21 -0.71 15.43
N PHE A 259 -26.31 -1.85 14.73
CA PHE A 259 -26.87 -3.09 15.29
C PHE A 259 -26.07 -3.57 16.51
N MET A 260 -24.75 -3.67 16.40
CA MET A 260 -23.92 -4.15 17.51
C MET A 260 -23.91 -3.19 18.71
N ARG A 261 -24.16 -1.89 18.52
CA ARG A 261 -24.29 -0.95 19.64
C ARG A 261 -25.56 -1.20 20.46
N GLN A 262 -26.58 -1.81 19.88
CA GLN A 262 -27.83 -2.14 20.56
C GLN A 262 -27.75 -3.53 21.22
N GLU A 263 -27.23 -4.52 20.51
CA GLU A 263 -27.20 -5.92 20.99
C GLU A 263 -26.03 -6.22 21.94
N SER A 264 -24.85 -5.64 21.70
CA SER A 264 -23.64 -5.95 22.47
C SER A 264 -22.71 -4.72 22.60
N PRO A 265 -23.11 -3.70 23.37
CA PRO A 265 -22.37 -2.44 23.51
C PRO A 265 -20.93 -2.63 24.00
N GLU A 266 -20.67 -3.67 24.80
CA GLU A 266 -19.36 -4.01 25.36
C GLU A 266 -18.32 -4.38 24.31
N VAL A 267 -18.76 -4.78 23.11
CA VAL A 267 -17.86 -4.95 21.97
C VAL A 267 -17.11 -3.64 21.70
N PHE A 268 -17.74 -2.49 21.94
CA PHE A 268 -17.16 -1.15 21.74
C PHE A 268 -16.30 -0.62 22.88
N SER A 269 -16.48 -1.10 24.12
CA SER A 269 -15.76 -0.59 25.29
C SER A 269 -14.30 -1.10 25.38
N SER A 270 -13.98 -2.18 24.66
CA SER A 270 -12.65 -2.81 24.64
C SER A 270 -11.64 -2.18 23.67
N TYR A 271 -11.99 -1.10 22.98
CA TYR A 271 -11.17 -0.56 21.90
C TYR A 271 -10.02 0.34 22.38
N LYS A 272 -8.87 -0.27 22.62
CA LYS A 272 -7.60 0.44 22.77
C LYS A 272 -6.74 0.27 21.52
N TYR A 273 -6.14 1.37 21.08
CA TYR A 273 -5.08 1.33 20.07
C TYR A 273 -3.97 0.36 20.54
N GLY A 274 -3.59 -0.59 19.70
CA GLY A 274 -2.66 -1.67 20.05
C GLY A 274 -3.29 -2.99 20.52
N GLY A 275 -4.63 -3.06 20.68
CA GLY A 275 -5.36 -4.26 21.14
C GLY A 275 -5.62 -5.35 20.08
N GLY A 276 -4.79 -5.48 19.04
CA GLY A 276 -4.92 -6.53 18.02
C GLY A 276 -5.54 -6.07 16.70
N PRO A 277 -6.32 -6.94 15.98
CA PRO A 277 -6.80 -6.68 14.62
C PRO A 277 -7.54 -5.34 14.43
N SER A 278 -7.80 -4.93 13.18
CA SER A 278 -8.66 -3.76 12.91
C SER A 278 -9.95 -3.83 13.74
N TRP A 279 -10.28 -2.75 14.44
CA TRP A 279 -11.50 -2.69 15.26
C TRP A 279 -12.74 -3.01 14.41
N LYS A 280 -12.77 -2.56 13.14
CA LYS A 280 -13.82 -2.89 12.19
C LYS A 280 -13.95 -4.41 12.00
N LEU A 281 -12.83 -5.11 11.83
CA LEU A 281 -12.84 -6.58 11.71
C LEU A 281 -13.33 -7.26 12.99
N ARG A 282 -13.03 -6.72 14.17
CA ARG A 282 -13.56 -7.26 15.43
C ARG A 282 -15.07 -7.09 15.51
N VAL A 283 -15.59 -5.88 15.26
CA VAL A 283 -17.04 -5.60 15.23
C VAL A 283 -17.74 -6.56 14.27
N ILE A 284 -17.24 -6.68 13.04
CA ILE A 284 -17.85 -7.53 12.02
C ILE A 284 -17.83 -9.00 12.47
N ARG A 285 -16.71 -9.51 13.00
CA ARG A 285 -16.65 -10.90 13.49
C ARG A 285 -17.61 -11.16 14.64
N SER A 286 -17.80 -10.20 15.54
CA SER A 286 -18.80 -10.32 16.61
C SER A 286 -20.21 -10.37 16.01
N CYS A 287 -20.52 -9.46 15.07
CA CYS A 287 -21.82 -9.44 14.38
C CYS A 287 -22.09 -10.73 13.60
N LEU A 288 -21.11 -11.26 12.85
CA LEU A 288 -21.26 -12.52 12.13
C LEU A 288 -21.57 -13.68 13.09
N ARG A 289 -20.93 -13.71 14.26
CA ARG A 289 -21.19 -14.73 15.29
C ARG A 289 -22.59 -14.59 15.88
N GLU A 290 -22.97 -13.38 16.27
CA GLU A 290 -24.30 -13.08 16.84
C GLU A 290 -25.42 -13.46 15.87
N LEU A 291 -25.18 -13.23 14.59
CA LEU A 291 -26.13 -13.55 13.55
C LEU A 291 -26.03 -14.98 13.07
N GLU A 292 -25.12 -15.82 13.57
CA GLU A 292 -24.86 -17.20 13.08
C GLU A 292 -24.51 -17.25 11.58
N ILE A 293 -23.76 -16.27 11.10
CA ILE A 293 -23.18 -16.24 9.75
C ILE A 293 -21.74 -16.77 9.84
N PRO A 294 -21.34 -17.76 9.01
CA PRO A 294 -19.98 -18.27 9.01
C PRO A 294 -18.93 -17.16 8.81
N ALA A 295 -17.83 -17.24 9.56
CA ALA A 295 -16.75 -16.25 9.48
C ALA A 295 -16.08 -16.19 8.10
N THR A 296 -16.24 -17.23 7.28
CA THR A 296 -15.84 -17.28 5.86
C THR A 296 -16.49 -16.20 5.01
N ALA A 297 -17.55 -15.53 5.48
CA ALA A 297 -18.07 -14.30 4.87
C ALA A 297 -17.02 -13.16 4.77
N LEU A 298 -15.95 -13.20 5.57
CA LEU A 298 -14.81 -12.27 5.47
C LEU A 298 -13.81 -12.66 4.36
N GLN A 299 -13.94 -13.84 3.77
CA GLN A 299 -13.10 -14.30 2.67
C GLN A 299 -13.70 -13.79 1.37
N HIS A 300 -13.25 -12.62 0.92
CA HIS A 300 -13.72 -11.98 -0.31
C HIS A 300 -13.10 -12.56 -1.59
N GLY A 301 -12.24 -13.58 -1.51
CA GLY A 301 -11.69 -14.31 -2.67
C GLY A 301 -10.62 -13.59 -3.51
N ILE A 302 -10.43 -12.27 -3.35
CA ILE A 302 -9.40 -11.51 -4.08
C ILE A 302 -8.01 -11.84 -3.55
N LYS A 303 -7.31 -12.72 -4.26
CA LYS A 303 -5.92 -13.10 -3.96
C LYS A 303 -4.95 -12.01 -4.44
N ARG A 304 -4.05 -11.57 -3.55
CA ARG A 304 -3.02 -10.57 -3.83
C ARG A 304 -1.65 -11.22 -3.76
N GLU A 305 -0.81 -10.96 -4.75
CA GLU A 305 0.59 -11.39 -4.72
C GLU A 305 1.35 -10.59 -3.66
N VAL A 306 2.10 -11.29 -2.81
CA VAL A 306 2.93 -10.74 -1.76
C VAL A 306 4.36 -10.64 -2.27
N PHE A 307 5.00 -9.50 -2.04
CA PHE A 307 6.40 -9.29 -2.41
C PHE A 307 7.21 -8.87 -1.19
N ALA A 308 8.49 -9.23 -1.19
CA ALA A 308 9.46 -8.77 -0.21
C ALA A 308 10.73 -8.24 -0.88
N ALA A 309 11.28 -7.16 -0.34
CA ALA A 309 12.57 -6.59 -0.72
C ALA A 309 13.51 -6.56 0.50
N PRO A 310 14.45 -7.50 0.59
CA PRO A 310 15.52 -7.45 1.56
C PRO A 310 16.42 -6.22 1.35
N LEU A 311 16.82 -5.59 2.46
CA LEU A 311 17.71 -4.43 2.46
C LEU A 311 19.14 -4.76 2.93
N CYS A 312 19.37 -5.96 3.45
CA CYS A 312 20.70 -6.50 3.80
C CYS A 312 20.89 -7.93 3.28
N THR A 313 22.14 -8.38 3.18
CA THR A 313 22.54 -9.73 2.74
C THR A 313 22.10 -10.80 3.75
N ASN A 314 22.38 -10.57 5.03
CA ASN A 314 22.07 -11.48 6.14
C ASN A 314 20.64 -11.33 6.71
N TRP A 315 19.72 -10.71 5.96
CA TRP A 315 18.36 -10.39 6.41
C TRP A 315 17.63 -11.57 7.06
N LYS A 316 17.85 -12.79 6.55
CA LYS A 316 17.16 -14.01 7.02
C LYS A 316 17.69 -14.46 8.38
N GLY A 317 19.01 -14.44 8.58
CA GLY A 317 19.65 -14.71 9.87
C GLY A 317 19.23 -13.66 10.89
N PHE A 318 19.32 -12.38 10.53
CA PHE A 318 18.88 -11.26 11.37
C PHE A 318 17.42 -11.43 11.82
N LEU A 319 16.49 -11.68 10.89
CA LEU A 319 15.07 -11.80 11.23
C LEU A 319 14.71 -13.13 11.92
N ARG A 320 15.52 -14.19 11.84
CA ARG A 320 15.25 -15.48 12.52
C ARG A 320 15.91 -15.60 13.88
N GLU A 321 17.07 -15.00 14.05
CA GLU A 321 17.92 -15.23 15.22
C GLU A 321 18.08 -13.95 16.02
N GLY A 322 18.23 -12.80 15.34
CA GLY A 322 18.34 -11.48 15.97
C GLY A 322 19.64 -11.27 16.75
N LYS A 323 20.67 -12.05 16.45
CA LYS A 323 21.98 -12.02 17.14
C LYS A 323 23.06 -11.28 16.37
N GLU A 324 22.88 -11.11 15.07
CA GLU A 324 23.84 -10.44 14.19
C GLU A 324 23.41 -9.01 13.90
N SER A 325 24.36 -8.13 13.57
CA SER A 325 24.06 -6.82 12.98
C SER A 325 23.71 -6.95 11.50
N PRO A 326 22.80 -6.12 10.96
CA PRO A 326 22.40 -6.22 9.55
C PRO A 326 23.50 -5.70 8.60
N GLU A 327 23.85 -6.51 7.61
CA GLU A 327 24.83 -6.19 6.56
C GLU A 327 24.13 -5.56 5.35
N PHE A 328 23.86 -4.27 5.46
CA PHE A 328 23.06 -3.53 4.51
C PHE A 328 23.67 -3.47 3.10
N PHE A 329 22.81 -3.60 2.08
CA PHE A 329 23.20 -3.26 0.72
C PHE A 329 23.49 -1.76 0.65
N ASP A 330 24.55 -1.40 -0.08
CA ASP A 330 24.82 -0.03 -0.50
C ASP A 330 24.11 0.23 -1.83
N ARG A 331 23.02 1.02 -1.76
CA ARG A 331 22.18 1.36 -2.90
C ARG A 331 21.81 2.84 -2.81
N SER A 332 22.67 3.70 -3.35
CA SER A 332 22.33 5.12 -3.45
C SER A 332 21.24 5.35 -4.50
N VAL A 333 20.51 6.45 -4.36
CA VAL A 333 19.55 6.94 -5.37
C VAL A 333 20.22 7.06 -6.74
N GLY A 334 21.46 7.58 -6.78
CA GLY A 334 22.22 7.77 -8.01
C GLY A 334 22.54 6.45 -8.73
N ASP A 335 22.98 5.42 -8.00
CA ASP A 335 23.25 4.09 -8.54
C ASP A 335 21.97 3.43 -9.08
N LEU A 336 20.89 3.46 -8.29
CA LEU A 336 19.60 2.90 -8.70
C LEU A 336 19.02 3.63 -9.92
N MET A 337 19.15 4.95 -9.97
CA MET A 337 18.71 5.75 -11.12
C MET A 337 19.53 5.42 -12.37
N SER A 338 20.85 5.30 -12.25
CA SER A 338 21.74 4.99 -13.38
C SER A 338 21.36 3.64 -14.00
N PHE A 339 21.16 2.61 -13.18
CA PHE A 339 20.66 1.32 -13.64
C PHE A 339 19.27 1.44 -14.29
N PHE A 340 18.34 2.14 -13.66
CA PHE A 340 16.98 2.33 -14.19
C PHE A 340 16.98 3.05 -15.54
N ARG A 341 17.84 4.06 -15.68
CA ARG A 341 17.98 4.91 -16.87
C ARG A 341 18.28 4.07 -18.10
N GLU A 342 19.37 3.30 -18.04
CA GLU A 342 19.84 2.46 -19.13
C GLU A 342 18.90 1.29 -19.39
N ARG A 343 18.45 0.62 -18.32
CA ARG A 343 17.69 -0.62 -18.45
C ARG A 343 16.26 -0.40 -18.95
N TRP A 344 15.63 0.70 -18.55
CA TRP A 344 14.20 0.93 -18.75
C TRP A 344 13.85 2.31 -19.28
N LEU A 345 14.36 3.40 -18.70
CA LEU A 345 13.88 4.76 -19.02
C LEU A 345 14.12 5.13 -20.48
N LEU A 346 15.39 5.11 -20.93
CA LEU A 346 15.74 5.53 -22.29
C LEU A 346 15.14 4.59 -23.35
N PRO A 347 15.23 3.25 -23.22
CA PRO A 347 14.58 2.35 -24.17
C PRO A 347 13.06 2.47 -24.19
N ARG A 348 12.44 2.89 -23.08
CA ARG A 348 10.99 3.14 -23.01
C ARG A 348 10.63 4.44 -23.72
N ALA A 349 11.33 5.52 -23.41
CA ALA A 349 11.11 6.83 -24.02
C ALA A 349 11.29 6.80 -25.54
N HIS A 350 12.25 6.02 -26.04
CA HIS A 350 12.45 5.82 -27.48
C HIS A 350 11.26 5.12 -28.16
N ARG A 351 10.61 4.16 -27.47
CA ARG A 351 9.55 3.33 -28.05
C ARG A 351 8.14 3.85 -27.79
N ASP A 352 7.95 4.75 -26.84
CA ASP A 352 6.63 5.22 -26.41
C ASP A 352 6.67 6.71 -26.06
N SER A 353 6.11 7.53 -26.94
CA SER A 353 6.05 8.98 -26.81
C SER A 353 4.83 9.50 -26.08
N ARG A 354 3.89 8.64 -25.61
CA ARG A 354 2.63 9.08 -24.97
C ARG A 354 2.84 9.97 -23.76
N TYR A 355 4.01 9.89 -23.13
CA TYR A 355 4.37 10.75 -22.02
C TYR A 355 4.43 12.23 -22.41
N LYS A 356 4.76 12.55 -23.68
CA LYS A 356 4.91 13.93 -24.19
C LYS A 356 3.58 14.68 -24.28
N ASP A 357 2.49 13.96 -24.57
CA ASP A 357 1.17 14.55 -24.80
C ASP A 357 0.39 14.83 -23.50
N VAL A 358 0.94 14.40 -22.36
CA VAL A 358 0.28 14.57 -21.06
C VAL A 358 0.18 16.04 -20.70
N VAL A 359 -1.04 16.49 -20.41
CA VAL A 359 -1.32 17.81 -19.85
C VAL A 359 -2.00 17.67 -18.49
N HIS A 360 -2.09 18.78 -17.74
CA HIS A 360 -2.77 18.77 -16.44
C HIS A 360 -4.22 18.29 -16.52
N ARG A 361 -4.91 18.53 -17.63
CA ARG A 361 -6.28 18.03 -17.85
C ARG A 361 -6.37 16.51 -17.75
N ASP A 362 -5.34 15.77 -18.17
CA ASP A 362 -5.32 14.31 -18.06
C ASP A 362 -5.18 13.83 -16.62
N ILE A 363 -4.44 14.58 -15.80
CA ILE A 363 -4.30 14.32 -14.37
C ILE A 363 -5.64 14.55 -13.67
N LEU A 364 -6.30 15.67 -13.98
CA LEU A 364 -7.64 15.98 -13.46
C LEU A 364 -8.64 14.91 -13.88
N ARG A 365 -8.62 14.51 -15.15
CA ARG A 365 -9.43 13.38 -15.63
C ARG A 365 -9.07 12.10 -14.92
N GLN A 366 -7.82 11.76 -14.66
CA GLN A 366 -7.51 10.50 -13.97
C GLN A 366 -8.05 10.47 -12.53
N VAL A 367 -8.08 11.61 -11.85
CA VAL A 367 -8.71 11.73 -10.53
C VAL A 367 -10.24 11.58 -10.65
N ARG A 368 -10.85 12.22 -11.65
CA ARG A 368 -12.32 12.37 -11.83
C ARG A 368 -13.01 11.37 -12.77
N ALA A 369 -12.32 10.65 -13.64
CA ALA A 369 -12.86 9.68 -14.61
C ALA A 369 -12.86 8.25 -14.05
N LYS A 370 -12.51 8.12 -12.77
CA LYS A 370 -12.79 6.93 -11.96
C LYS A 370 -14.03 7.17 -11.06
N THR A 371 -14.79 8.19 -11.42
CA THR A 371 -16.21 8.39 -11.10
C THR A 371 -16.96 7.88 -12.31
#